data_AF-A0A969BLZ2-F1
#
_entry.id   AF-A0A969BLZ2-F1
#
_cell.length_a   1.000
_cell.length_b   1.000
_cell.length_c   1.000
_cell.angle_alpha   90.00
_cell.angle_beta   90.00
_cell.angle_gamma   90.00
#
_symmetry.space_group_name_H-M   'P 1'
#
loop_
_entity.id
_entity.type
_entity.pdbx_description
1 polymer ?
#
loop_
_entity_poly.entity_id
_entity_poly.type
_entity_poly.pdbx_seq_one_letter_code
_entity_poly.pdbx_strand_id
1 'polypeptide(L)' 'MQLAKRVSKVTPSMTLAIDAKAKALKASGMDICSFSAGEPDFDTPVHIKAE' A
#
# COMPACT_ATOMS: atom_id res chain seq x y z
N MET A 1 1.55 -22.44 14.85
CA MET A 1 0.49 -22.00 13.91
C MET A 1 0.73 -22.68 12.57
N GLN A 2 -0.23 -23.40 12.02
CA GLN A 2 -0.13 -24.09 10.71
C GLN A 2 -1.04 -23.37 9.71
N LEU A 3 -0.48 -22.90 8.59
CA LEU A 3 -1.26 -22.23 7.55
C LEU A 3 -1.92 -23.26 6.61
N ALA A 4 -3.05 -22.89 6.01
CA ALA A 4 -3.72 -23.74 5.02
C ALA A 4 -2.86 -23.93 3.76
N LYS A 5 -2.75 -25.16 3.25
CA LYS A 5 -1.92 -25.50 2.07
C LYS A 5 -2.17 -24.65 0.82
N ARG A 6 -3.37 -24.11 0.63
CA ARG A 6 -3.68 -23.24 -0.53
C ARG A 6 -2.96 -21.90 -0.51
N VAL A 7 -2.48 -21.44 0.65
CA VAL A 7 -1.79 -20.14 0.77
C VAL A 7 -0.49 -20.11 -0.05
N SER A 8 0.22 -21.23 -0.17
CA SER A 8 1.48 -21.30 -0.92
C SER A 8 1.32 -21.15 -2.43
N LYS A 9 0.07 -21.21 -2.93
CA LYS A 9 -0.25 -20.97 -4.34
C LYS A 9 -0.45 -19.49 -4.67
N VAL A 10 -0.63 -18.64 -3.66
CA VAL A 10 -0.80 -17.20 -3.86
C VAL A 10 0.59 -16.60 -4.06
N THR A 11 0.81 -16.02 -5.23
CA THR A 11 2.06 -15.34 -5.53
C THR A 11 2.15 -14.02 -4.75
N PRO A 12 3.35 -13.65 -4.27
CA PRO A 12 3.56 -12.34 -3.68
C PRO A 12 3.19 -11.21 -4.65
N SER A 13 2.61 -10.13 -4.10
CA SER A 13 2.21 -8.98 -4.91
C SER A 13 3.41 -8.12 -5.31
N MET A 14 3.63 -7.98 -6.62
CA MET A 14 4.65 -7.08 -7.17
C MET A 14 4.30 -5.60 -6.95
N THR A 15 3.01 -5.24 -7.00
CA THR A 15 2.57 -3.85 -6.82
C THR A 15 2.81 -3.38 -5.38
N LEU A 16 2.57 -4.27 -4.41
CA LEU A 16 2.82 -3.98 -3.00
C LEU A 16 4.32 -3.77 -2.70
N ALA A 17 5.18 -4.55 -3.37
CA ALA A 17 6.63 -4.42 -3.20
C ALA A 17 7.14 -3.05 -3.70
N ILE A 18 6.60 -2.56 -4.82
CA ILE A 18 6.96 -1.25 -5.38
C ILE A 18 6.49 -0.12 -4.46
N ASP A 19 5.22 -0.16 -4.03
CA ASP A 19 4.66 0.86 -3.14
C ASP A 19 5.41 0.92 -1.80
N ALA A 20 5.67 -0.23 -1.18
CA ALA A 20 6.43 -0.31 0.07
C ALA A 20 7.84 0.26 -0.06
N LYS A 21 8.53 0.00 -1.18
CA LYS A 21 9.85 0.56 -1.44
C LYS A 21 9.80 2.08 -1.61
N ALA A 22 8.86 2.60 -2.39
CA ALA A 22 8.70 4.05 -2.59
C ALA A 22 8.42 4.77 -1.25
N LYS A 23 7.53 4.22 -0.42
CA LYS A 23 7.24 4.73 0.92
C LYS A 23 8.47 4.74 1.83
N ALA A 24 9.27 3.67 1.83
CA ALA A 24 10.49 3.59 2.62
C ALA A 24 11.55 4.62 2.18
N LEU A 25 11.74 4.81 0.87
CA LEU A 25 12.68 5.80 0.34
C LEU A 25 12.25 7.22 0.69
N LYS A 26 10.96 7.55 0.56
CA LYS A 26 10.42 8.84 0.99
C LYS A 26 10.60 9.07 2.49
N ALA A 27 10.37 8.05 3.32
CA ALA A 27 10.58 8.12 4.77
C ALA A 27 12.07 8.30 5.15
N SER A 28 13.00 7.80 4.33
CA SER A 28 14.44 8.03 4.50
C SER A 28 14.91 9.44 4.06
N GLY A 29 13.99 10.33 3.68
CA GLY A 29 14.29 11.71 3.31
C GLY A 29 14.67 11.92 1.85
N MET A 30 14.52 10.91 0.99
CA MET A 30 14.67 11.09 -0.46
C MET A 30 13.42 11.75 -1.05
N ASP A 31 13.65 12.68 -1.97
CA ASP A 31 12.59 13.31 -2.75
C ASP A 31 12.07 12.33 -3.81
N ILE A 32 10.87 11.77 -3.57
CA ILE A 32 10.25 10.72 -4.39
C ILE A 32 8.85 11.17 -4.79
N CYS A 33 8.65 11.38 -6.09
CA CYS A 33 7.33 11.53 -6.71
C CYS A 33 6.73 10.14 -6.98
N SER A 34 5.90 9.65 -6.06
CA SER A 34 5.22 8.36 -6.21
C SER A 34 3.92 8.52 -7.02
N PHE A 35 3.85 7.84 -8.17
CA PHE A 35 2.64 7.68 -8.98
C PHE A 35 2.05 6.27 -8.88
N SER A 36 2.40 5.53 -7.83
CA SER A 36 1.98 4.15 -7.63
C SER A 36 0.72 4.01 -6.75
N ALA A 37 0.26 5.10 -6.13
CA ALA A 37 -0.94 5.08 -5.31
C ALA A 37 -2.18 4.82 -6.19
N GLY A 38 -3.00 3.85 -5.77
CA GLY A 38 -4.28 3.53 -6.42
C GLY A 38 -5.47 4.19 -5.73
N GLU A 39 -5.23 5.06 -4.75
CA GLU A 39 -6.23 5.76 -3.96
C GLU A 39 -6.06 7.28 -4.07
N PRO A 40 -7.14 8.07 -3.90
CA PRO A 40 -7.04 9.52 -3.85
C PRO A 40 -6.14 9.99 -2.70
N ASP A 41 -5.51 11.13 -2.90
CA ASP A 41 -4.74 11.87 -1.89
C ASP A 41 -5.64 12.62 -0.89
N PHE A 42 -6.93 12.76 -1.20
CA PHE A 42 -7.91 13.39 -0.32
C PHE A 42 -8.51 12.40 0.67
N ASP A 43 -8.69 12.85 1.90
CA ASP A 43 -9.44 12.12 2.91
C ASP A 43 -10.94 12.08 2.56
N THR A 44 -11.66 11.11 3.14
CA THR A 44 -13.11 10.98 2.97
C THR A 44 -13.82 12.25 3.46
N PRO A 45 -14.76 12.83 2.68
CA PRO A 45 -15.50 14.02 3.08
C PRO A 45 -16.23 13.88 4.42
N VAL A 46 -16.27 14.96 5.22
CA VAL A 46 -16.82 14.97 6.59
C VAL A 46 -18.27 14.52 6.65
N HIS A 47 -19.10 14.94 5.70
CA HIS A 47 -20.53 14.55 5.66
C HIS A 47 -20.77 13.06 5.35
N ILE A 48 -19.74 12.34 4.91
CA ILE A 48 -19.79 10.89 4.64
C ILE A 48 -19.28 10.10 5.84
N LYS A 49 -18.43 10.70 6.68
CA LYS A 49 -17.92 10.07 7.89
C LYS A 49 -19.07 9.96 8.90
N ALA A 50 -19.55 8.73 9.13
CA ALA A 50 -20.42 8.45 10.27
C ALA A 50 -19.63 8.66 11.56
N GLU A 51 -20.23 9.35 12.52
CA GLU A 51 -19.66 9.61 13.85
C GLU A 51 -19.42 8.31 14.63
#